data_AF-A0A8H2JK96-F1
#
_entry.id   AF-A0A8H2JK96-F1
#
_cell.length_a   1.000
_cell.length_b   1.000
_cell.length_c   1.000
_cell.angle_alpha   90.00
_cell.angle_beta   90.00
_cell.angle_gamma   90.00
#
_symmetry.space_group_name_H-M   'P 1'
#
loop_
_entity.id
_entity.type
_entity.pdbx_description
1 polymer ?
#
loop_
_entity_poly.entity_id
_entity_poly.type
_entity_poly.pdbx_seq_one_letter_code
_entity_poly.pdbx_strand_id
1 'polypeptide(L)'
;MLLRLLLSCMLALVANSTQAMTLYKSTDANGMVFFSDRQTPGAQAFVIQERRVERVQPPVLYRPKPVYPQQAYRYPLPWRGGPFRLTQGPNGSFSHTDAKSRYAMDIAMPEGTPIIAARSGVVVKIENSQIG
;
A
#
# COMPACT_ATOMS: atom_id res chain seq x y z
N MET A 1 -39.46 -19.61 -41.49
CA MET A 1 -39.42 -18.21 -41.02
C MET A 1 -40.28 -17.98 -39.76
N LEU A 2 -41.45 -18.62 -39.64
CA LEU A 2 -42.36 -18.50 -38.49
C LEU A 2 -41.73 -18.85 -37.12
N LEU A 3 -40.91 -19.91 -37.05
CA LEU A 3 -40.25 -20.32 -35.80
C LEU A 3 -39.28 -19.26 -35.24
N ARG A 4 -38.59 -18.51 -36.12
CA ARG A 4 -37.70 -17.43 -35.70
C ARG A 4 -38.47 -16.22 -35.20
N LEU A 5 -39.63 -15.93 -35.81
CA LEU A 5 -40.54 -14.86 -35.40
C LEU A 5 -41.14 -15.14 -34.01
N LEU A 6 -41.56 -16.38 -33.77
CA LEU A 6 -42.08 -16.83 -32.48
C LEU A 6 -41.00 -16.78 -31.40
N LEU A 7 -39.77 -17.20 -31.72
CA LEU A 7 -38.64 -17.12 -30.78
C LEU A 7 -38.31 -15.66 -30.42
N SER A 8 -38.36 -14.72 -31.38
CA SER A 8 -38.14 -13.29 -31.09
C SER A 8 -39.26 -12.66 -30.27
N CYS A 9 -40.53 -13.01 -30.51
CA CYS A 9 -41.65 -12.51 -29.69
C CYS A 9 -41.57 -13.04 -28.25
N MET A 10 -41.21 -14.31 -28.07
CA MET A 10 -41.00 -14.87 -26.74
C MET A 10 -39.84 -14.17 -26.03
N LEU A 11 -38.74 -13.86 -26.71
CA LEU A 11 -37.61 -13.13 -26.13
C LEU A 11 -37.99 -11.73 -25.66
N ALA A 12 -38.84 -11.02 -26.41
CA ALA A 12 -39.31 -9.69 -26.05
C ALA A 12 -40.27 -9.70 -24.84
N LEU A 13 -41.05 -10.76 -24.66
CA LEU A 13 -41.97 -10.92 -23.52
C LEU A 13 -41.24 -11.18 -22.18
N VAL A 14 -40.01 -11.72 -22.21
CA VAL A 14 -39.20 -11.92 -20.99
C VAL A 14 -38.27 -10.74 -20.66
N ALA A 15 -38.21 -9.73 -21.53
CA ALA A 15 -37.36 -8.57 -21.32
C ALA A 15 -38.01 -7.61 -20.29
N ASN A 16 -37.60 -7.73 -19.02
CA ASN A 16 -38.00 -6.77 -17.99
C ASN A 16 -37.37 -5.40 -18.28
N SER A 17 -38.17 -4.33 -18.29
CA SER A 17 -37.66 -2.96 -18.36
C SER A 17 -36.80 -2.66 -17.13
N THR A 18 -35.52 -2.37 -17.32
CA THR A 18 -34.66 -1.87 -16.24
C THR A 18 -35.12 -0.48 -15.83
N GLN A 19 -35.80 -0.37 -14.69
CA GLN A 19 -36.21 0.90 -14.08
C GLN A 19 -34.97 1.77 -13.86
N ALA A 20 -34.99 3.00 -14.37
CA ALA A 20 -33.94 3.97 -14.10
C ALA A 20 -34.09 4.47 -12.66
N MET A 21 -33.07 4.24 -11.83
CA MET A 21 -33.06 4.68 -10.44
C MET A 21 -32.56 6.13 -10.34
N THR A 22 -33.26 6.98 -9.57
CA THR A 22 -32.82 8.35 -9.32
C THR A 22 -31.59 8.36 -8.42
N LEU A 23 -30.52 9.02 -8.87
CA LEU A 23 -29.33 9.26 -8.08
C LEU A 23 -29.47 10.63 -7.40
N TYR A 24 -29.13 10.73 -6.12
CA TYR A 24 -29.12 11.98 -5.36
C TYR A 24 -27.70 12.42 -5.10
N LYS A 25 -27.44 13.73 -5.21
CA LYS A 25 -26.17 14.36 -4.89
C LYS A 25 -26.31 15.16 -3.60
N SER A 26 -25.37 14.99 -2.68
CA SER A 26 -25.27 15.75 -1.44
C SER A 26 -23.83 16.22 -1.19
N THR A 27 -23.70 17.29 -0.42
CA THR A 27 -22.41 17.87 -0.03
C THR A 27 -22.39 18.04 1.48
N ASP A 28 -21.36 17.50 2.13
CA ASP A 28 -21.22 17.59 3.59
C ASP A 28 -20.64 18.95 4.04
N ALA A 29 -20.55 19.15 5.36
CA ALA A 29 -20.01 20.38 5.95
C ALA A 29 -18.52 20.62 5.62
N ASN A 30 -17.79 19.59 5.19
CA ASN A 30 -16.39 19.66 4.79
C ASN A 30 -16.23 19.90 3.27
N GLY A 31 -17.34 20.05 2.53
CA GLY A 31 -17.35 20.23 1.09
C GLY A 31 -17.20 18.93 0.28
N MET A 32 -17.28 17.77 0.90
CA MET A 32 -17.20 16.47 0.21
C MET A 32 -18.53 16.17 -0.48
N VAL A 33 -18.46 15.91 -1.80
CA VAL A 33 -19.62 15.52 -2.61
C VAL A 33 -19.73 13.99 -2.65
N PHE A 34 -20.91 13.47 -2.38
CA PHE A 34 -21.22 12.03 -2.52
C PHE A 34 -22.55 11.81 -3.24
N PHE A 35 -22.69 10.62 -3.82
CA PHE A 35 -23.87 10.21 -4.58
C PHE A 35 -24.51 8.98 -3.94
N SER A 36 -25.83 8.99 -3.79
CA SER A 36 -26.58 7.88 -3.20
C SER A 36 -27.92 7.70 -3.92
N ASP A 37 -28.42 6.47 -3.93
CA ASP A 37 -29.77 6.10 -4.35
C ASP A 37 -30.84 6.46 -3.30
N ARG A 38 -30.43 6.82 -2.08
CA ARG A 38 -31.33 7.24 -0.99
C ARG A 38 -31.47 8.75 -0.92
N GLN A 39 -32.71 9.23 -0.90
CA GLN A 39 -33.01 10.64 -0.66
C GLN A 39 -32.71 11.00 0.80
N THR A 40 -31.94 12.06 1.01
CA THR A 40 -31.64 12.63 2.34
C THR A 40 -32.01 14.13 2.37
N PRO A 41 -32.34 14.71 3.54
CA PRO A 41 -32.67 16.14 3.64
C PRO A 41 -31.55 17.02 3.06
N GLY A 42 -31.90 17.87 2.10
CA GLY A 42 -30.94 18.73 1.39
C GLY A 42 -30.25 18.08 0.18
N ALA A 43 -30.49 16.80 -0.10
CA ALA A 43 -29.98 16.16 -1.30
C ALA A 43 -30.77 16.61 -2.54
N GLN A 44 -30.05 16.96 -3.60
CA GLN A 44 -30.64 17.35 -4.87
C GLN A 44 -30.71 16.11 -5.78
N ALA A 45 -31.85 15.91 -6.43
CA ALA A 45 -31.97 14.90 -7.46
C ALA A 45 -30.96 15.22 -8.58
N PHE A 46 -30.05 14.30 -8.83
CA PHE A 46 -29.05 14.44 -9.87
C PHE A 46 -29.71 14.13 -11.21
N VAL A 47 -30.25 15.15 -11.85
CA VAL A 47 -30.61 15.06 -13.27
C VAL A 47 -29.32 15.26 -14.04
N ILE A 48 -28.91 14.26 -14.83
CA ILE A 48 -27.83 14.41 -15.81
C ILE A 48 -28.38 15.31 -16.92
N GLN A 49 -28.46 16.60 -16.64
CA GLN A 49 -28.79 17.63 -17.59
C GLN A 49 -27.47 18.33 -17.91
N GLU A 50 -27.01 18.07 -19.13
CA GLU A 50 -25.86 18.71 -19.77
C GLU A 50 -24.48 18.30 -19.24
N ARG A 51 -23.60 18.00 -20.20
CA ARG A 51 -22.18 17.73 -20.00
C ARG A 51 -21.48 19.02 -19.60
N ARG A 52 -21.70 19.51 -18.38
CA ARG A 52 -20.84 20.54 -17.80
C ARG A 52 -19.52 19.85 -17.44
N VAL A 53 -18.51 20.03 -18.29
CA VAL A 53 -17.13 19.61 -17.99
C VAL A 53 -16.59 20.58 -16.96
N GLU A 54 -17.02 20.44 -15.72
CA GLU A 54 -16.34 21.05 -14.60
C GLU A 54 -15.02 20.29 -14.45
N ARG A 55 -13.89 21.02 -14.51
CA ARG A 55 -12.57 20.43 -14.28
C ARG A 55 -12.53 20.02 -12.80
N VAL A 56 -13.04 18.83 -12.49
CA VAL A 56 -12.93 18.22 -11.17
C VAL A 56 -11.44 18.02 -10.93
N GLN A 57 -10.86 18.87 -10.09
CA GLN A 57 -9.53 18.60 -9.55
C GLN A 57 -9.66 17.23 -8.87
N PRO A 58 -8.81 16.25 -9.23
CA PRO A 58 -8.82 14.96 -8.54
C PRO A 58 -8.78 15.26 -7.05
N PRO A 59 -9.66 14.66 -6.22
CA PRO A 59 -9.52 14.80 -4.79
C PRO A 59 -8.09 14.40 -4.47
N VAL A 60 -7.33 15.34 -3.90
CA VAL A 60 -5.99 15.05 -3.40
C VAL A 60 -6.23 14.04 -2.30
N LEU A 61 -6.12 12.76 -2.65
CA LEU A 61 -6.26 11.68 -1.70
C LEU A 61 -5.13 11.90 -0.73
N TYR A 62 -5.46 12.49 0.42
CA TYR A 62 -4.52 12.74 1.50
C TYR A 62 -4.07 11.37 1.97
N ARG A 63 -3.00 10.87 1.36
CA ARG A 63 -2.26 9.74 1.87
C ARG A 63 -1.40 10.33 2.98
N PRO A 64 -1.70 10.09 4.26
CA PRO A 64 -0.80 10.51 5.32
C PRO A 64 0.57 9.92 4.98
N LYS A 65 1.58 10.78 4.80
CA LYS A 65 2.97 10.31 4.78
C LYS A 65 3.16 9.56 6.09
N PRO A 66 3.60 8.29 6.08
CA PRO A 66 3.96 7.63 7.33
C PRO A 66 5.01 8.50 8.01
N VAL A 67 4.63 9.13 9.11
CA VAL A 67 5.56 9.84 9.99
C VAL A 67 6.27 8.74 10.77
N TYR A 68 7.30 8.17 10.18
CA TYR A 68 8.25 7.40 10.96
C TYR A 68 8.87 8.37 11.98
N PRO A 69 8.86 8.07 13.29
CA PRO A 69 9.55 8.91 14.25
C PRO A 69 10.99 9.10 13.80
N GLN A 70 11.37 10.36 13.58
CA GLN A 70 12.65 10.81 13.01
C GLN A 70 13.88 10.48 13.87
N GLN A 71 13.74 9.72 14.95
CA GLN A 71 14.88 9.26 15.73
C GLN A 71 15.35 7.91 15.23
N ALA A 72 16.01 7.93 14.08
CA ALA A 72 17.05 6.95 13.81
C ALA A 72 18.13 7.13 14.89
N TYR A 73 18.04 6.34 15.97
CA TYR A 73 19.03 6.37 17.02
C TYR A 73 20.38 6.01 16.41
N ARG A 74 21.38 6.88 16.56
CA ARG A 74 22.74 6.58 16.11
C ARG A 74 23.33 5.53 17.05
N TYR A 75 23.37 4.29 16.59
CA TYR A 75 24.08 3.24 17.27
C TYR A 75 25.59 3.41 17.03
N PRO A 76 26.43 3.20 18.05
CA PRO A 76 27.85 2.97 17.82
C PRO A 76 28.04 1.68 17.02
N LEU A 77 29.19 1.56 16.35
CA LEU A 77 29.55 0.32 15.68
C LEU A 77 29.74 -0.80 16.72
N PRO A 78 29.28 -2.03 16.46
CA PRO A 78 29.37 -3.15 17.40
C PRO A 78 30.78 -3.78 17.46
N TRP A 79 31.84 -2.99 17.32
CA TRP A 79 33.23 -3.44 17.43
C TRP A 79 34.15 -2.30 17.90
N ARG A 80 35.38 -2.64 18.28
CA ARG A 80 36.45 -1.68 18.60
C ARG A 80 37.52 -1.66 17.50
N GLY A 81 37.99 -0.48 17.14
CA GLY A 81 39.01 -0.28 16.09
C GLY A 81 38.42 0.02 14.71
N GLY A 82 39.31 0.10 13.71
CA GLY A 82 38.98 0.46 12.33
C GLY A 82 39.75 1.69 11.81
N PRO A 83 39.48 2.14 10.58
CA PRO A 83 38.37 1.73 9.70
C PRO A 83 38.50 0.30 9.15
N PHE A 84 37.37 -0.36 8.94
CA PHE A 84 37.29 -1.70 8.34
C PHE A 84 36.55 -1.67 7.01
N ARG A 85 36.83 -2.67 6.16
CA ARG A 85 36.27 -2.74 4.81
C ARG A 85 34.92 -3.47 4.83
N LEU A 86 33.88 -2.85 4.27
CA LEU A 86 32.66 -3.55 3.87
C LEU A 86 32.97 -4.45 2.67
N THR A 87 32.89 -5.77 2.84
CA THR A 87 33.14 -6.75 1.77
C THR A 87 31.88 -7.18 1.05
N GLN A 88 30.73 -7.15 1.72
CA GLN A 88 29.44 -7.47 1.13
C GLN A 88 28.33 -6.62 1.73
N GLY A 89 27.52 -5.99 0.89
CA GLY A 89 26.40 -5.14 1.30
C GLY A 89 25.02 -5.77 1.07
N PRO A 90 23.94 -5.03 1.36
CA PRO A 90 22.57 -5.47 1.13
C PRO A 90 22.31 -5.84 -0.33
N ASN A 91 21.54 -6.91 -0.58
CA ASN A 91 21.29 -7.48 -1.90
C ASN A 91 22.57 -7.95 -2.64
N GLY A 92 23.67 -8.21 -1.92
CA GLY A 92 24.91 -8.76 -2.47
C GLY A 92 24.70 -10.12 -3.12
N SER A 93 25.37 -10.34 -4.25
CA SER A 93 25.17 -11.50 -5.15
C SER A 93 25.65 -12.85 -4.61
N PHE A 94 26.50 -12.86 -3.58
CA PHE A 94 27.03 -14.09 -3.00
C PHE A 94 26.01 -14.79 -2.10
N SER A 95 25.54 -14.10 -1.04
CA SER A 95 24.66 -14.71 -0.03
C SER A 95 23.53 -13.79 0.47
N HIS A 96 23.54 -12.48 0.13
CA HIS A 96 22.59 -11.48 0.66
C HIS A 96 21.34 -11.32 -0.22
N THR A 97 20.87 -12.40 -0.84
CA THR A 97 19.74 -12.36 -1.79
C THR A 97 18.42 -12.86 -1.19
N ASP A 98 18.48 -13.68 -0.14
CA ASP A 98 17.29 -14.26 0.49
C ASP A 98 16.63 -13.30 1.52
N ALA A 99 15.46 -13.66 2.03
CA ALA A 99 14.71 -12.81 2.96
C ALA A 99 15.40 -12.62 4.32
N LYS A 100 16.26 -13.56 4.75
CA LYS A 100 16.95 -13.52 6.06
C LYS A 100 18.21 -12.65 6.01
N SER A 101 18.91 -12.65 4.87
CA SER A 101 20.21 -12.00 4.70
C SER A 101 20.18 -10.74 3.82
N ARG A 102 19.03 -10.40 3.21
CA ARG A 102 18.88 -9.26 2.27
C ARG A 102 19.55 -7.96 2.72
N TYR A 103 19.48 -7.67 4.00
CA TYR A 103 19.94 -6.42 4.60
C TYR A 103 21.24 -6.57 5.40
N ALA A 104 21.88 -7.74 5.35
CA ALA A 104 23.14 -7.99 6.04
C ALA A 104 24.29 -7.16 5.45
N MET A 105 25.30 -6.93 6.28
CA MET A 105 26.51 -6.19 5.94
C MET A 105 27.71 -6.92 6.52
N ASP A 106 28.59 -7.40 5.64
CA ASP A 106 29.79 -8.13 6.04
C ASP A 106 30.97 -7.18 6.09
N ILE A 107 31.64 -7.16 7.24
CA ILE A 107 32.74 -6.25 7.54
C ILE A 107 33.99 -7.09 7.76
N ALA A 108 34.97 -6.96 6.87
CA ALA A 108 36.26 -7.64 7.02
C ALA A 108 37.11 -6.96 8.10
N MET A 109 37.44 -7.71 9.13
CA MET A 109 38.23 -7.27 10.29
C MET A 109 39.32 -8.31 10.63
N PRO A 110 40.43 -7.91 11.28
CA PRO A 110 41.42 -8.85 11.79
C PRO A 110 40.82 -9.82 12.81
N GLU A 111 41.32 -11.06 12.84
CA GLU A 111 40.94 -12.02 13.88
C GLU A 111 41.26 -11.47 15.28
N GLY A 112 40.39 -11.77 16.24
CA GLY A 112 40.48 -11.24 17.60
C GLY A 112 39.93 -9.83 17.79
N THR A 113 39.41 -9.17 16.73
CA THR A 113 38.71 -7.89 16.86
C THR A 113 37.53 -8.03 17.84
N PRO A 114 37.47 -7.25 18.93
CA PRO A 114 36.38 -7.37 19.89
C PRO A 114 35.03 -6.94 19.31
N ILE A 115 34.05 -7.85 19.30
CA ILE A 115 32.64 -7.55 19.01
C ILE A 115 31.94 -7.15 20.30
N ILE A 116 31.29 -6.00 20.31
CA ILE A 116 30.63 -5.41 21.48
C ILE A 116 29.16 -5.10 21.17
N ALA A 117 28.33 -5.06 22.21
CA ALA A 117 26.93 -4.67 22.05
C ALA A 117 26.84 -3.20 21.60
N ALA A 118 26.10 -2.93 20.52
CA ALA A 118 25.83 -1.56 20.08
C ALA A 118 24.94 -0.79 21.08
N ARG A 119 24.21 -1.49 21.94
CA ARG A 119 23.39 -0.94 23.02
C ARG A 119 23.15 -2.01 24.09
N SER A 120 22.86 -1.59 25.32
CA SER A 120 22.32 -2.44 26.37
C SER A 120 21.07 -3.21 25.92
N GLY A 121 20.96 -4.48 26.33
CA GLY A 121 19.83 -5.35 26.06
C GLY A 121 19.99 -6.70 26.75
N VAL A 122 19.06 -7.63 26.48
CA VAL A 122 19.09 -9.00 26.98
C VAL A 122 19.30 -9.95 25.82
N VAL A 123 20.19 -10.93 25.97
CA VAL A 123 20.40 -11.98 24.97
C VAL A 123 19.22 -12.95 25.00
N VAL A 124 18.53 -13.10 23.87
CA VAL A 124 17.32 -13.95 23.77
C VAL A 124 17.57 -15.29 23.07
N LYS A 125 18.66 -15.41 22.29
CA LYS A 125 19.03 -16.62 21.57
C LYS A 125 20.53 -16.64 21.29
N ILE A 126 21.12 -17.83 21.35
CA ILE A 126 22.48 -18.14 20.91
C ILE A 126 22.41 -19.38 20.01
N GLU A 127 23.26 -19.44 18.99
CA GLU A 127 23.36 -20.58 18.07
C GLU A 127 24.84 -20.81 17.78
N ASN A 128 25.39 -21.97 18.17
CA ASN A 128 26.83 -22.24 18.09
C ASN A 128 27.20 -23.40 17.15
N SER A 129 26.22 -24.06 16.53
CA SER A 129 26.45 -25.21 15.65
C SER A 129 26.45 -24.85 14.16
N GLN A 130 26.82 -23.62 13.84
CA GLN A 130 26.88 -23.12 12.47
C GLN A 130 28.18 -23.61 11.82
N ILE A 131 28.06 -24.18 10.62
CA ILE A 131 29.21 -24.57 9.81
C ILE A 131 29.53 -23.37 8.90
N GLY A 132 30.73 -22.81 9.05
CA GLY A 132 31.24 -21.71 8.22
C GLY A 132 31.99 -22.20 7.00
#